data_AF-A0A8C6KUZ3-F1
#
_entry.id   AF-A0A8C6KUZ3-F1
#
_cell.length_a   1.000
_cell.length_b   1.000
_cell.length_c   1.000
_cell.angle_alpha   90.00
_cell.angle_beta   90.00
_cell.angle_gamma   90.00
#
_symmetry.space_group_name_H-M   'P 1'
#
loop_
_entity.id
_entity.type
_entity.pdbx_description
1 polymer ?
#
loop_
_entity_poly.entity_id
_entity_poly.type
_entity_poly.pdbx_seq_one_letter_code
_entity_poly.pdbx_strand_id
1 'polypeptide(L)'
;ITTPPWSSTHYALYSLSDKMVWTAARDYCRQTHMDLISLRNDAEYQMVQEITNGENVYTGLFRDPWVWSDLSDSSFRFWRPSQLVYFVDSQICVAMLKVDSGKWGDRSCTETHPFLCKCRE
;
A
#
# COMPACT_ATOMS: atom_id res chain seq x y z
N ILE A 1 30.32 -18.24 -17.73
CA ILE A 1 28.92 -17.95 -17.34
C ILE A 1 28.98 -16.79 -16.37
N THR A 2 28.77 -15.57 -16.88
CA THR A 2 28.76 -14.36 -16.06
C THR A 2 27.41 -14.31 -15.35
N THR A 3 27.43 -14.42 -14.03
CA THR A 3 26.22 -14.20 -13.23
C THR A 3 25.75 -12.77 -13.44
N PRO A 4 24.47 -12.53 -13.73
CA PRO A 4 23.98 -11.18 -13.92
C PRO A 4 24.18 -10.33 -12.66
N PRO A 5 24.44 -9.01 -12.77
CA PRO A 5 24.74 -8.12 -11.65
C PRO A 5 23.73 -8.15 -10.48
N TRP A 6 22.49 -8.57 -10.77
CA TRP A 6 21.38 -8.67 -9.82
C TRP A 6 21.42 -9.90 -8.92
N SER A 7 22.31 -10.88 -9.15
CA SER A 7 22.42 -12.09 -8.30
C SER A 7 22.88 -11.79 -6.86
N SER A 8 23.37 -10.58 -6.59
CA SER A 8 23.86 -10.16 -5.28
C SER A 8 22.90 -9.25 -4.51
N THR A 9 21.76 -8.86 -5.11
CA THR A 9 20.77 -8.02 -4.44
C THR A 9 19.62 -8.89 -3.95
N HIS A 10 19.27 -8.79 -2.66
CA HIS A 10 18.25 -9.57 -1.95
C HIS A 10 16.81 -9.28 -2.43
N TYR A 11 16.59 -9.13 -3.73
CA TYR A 11 15.25 -9.10 -4.31
C TYR A 11 14.80 -10.56 -4.43
N ALA A 12 14.37 -11.10 -3.29
CA ALA A 12 13.70 -12.39 -3.26
C ALA A 12 12.49 -12.30 -4.20
N LEU A 13 12.63 -12.96 -5.35
CA LEU A 13 11.62 -13.28 -6.36
C LEU A 13 10.49 -14.12 -5.75
N TYR A 14 9.73 -13.55 -4.82
CA TYR A 14 8.66 -14.29 -4.15
C TYR A 14 7.27 -13.86 -4.63
N SER A 15 6.67 -14.80 -5.37
CA SER A 15 5.27 -14.92 -5.78
C SER A 15 4.78 -13.98 -6.89
N LEU A 16 5.09 -14.36 -8.14
CA LEU A 16 4.27 -14.00 -9.31
C LEU A 16 2.97 -14.85 -9.39
N SER A 17 2.81 -15.89 -8.55
CA SER A 17 1.70 -16.83 -8.65
C SER A 17 0.40 -16.31 -8.00
N ASP A 18 0.49 -15.47 -6.97
CA ASP A 18 -0.68 -14.99 -6.23
C ASP A 18 -1.07 -13.57 -6.67
N LYS A 19 -2.19 -13.45 -7.37
CA LYS A 19 -2.78 -12.15 -7.72
C LYS A 19 -3.52 -11.59 -6.52
N MET A 20 -3.00 -10.49 -5.96
CA MET A 20 -3.60 -9.77 -4.84
C MET A 20 -3.91 -8.33 -5.26
N VAL A 21 -4.89 -7.66 -4.64
CA VAL A 21 -5.04 -6.20 -4.77
C VAL A 21 -3.84 -5.49 -4.14
N TRP A 22 -3.48 -4.28 -4.61
CA TRP A 22 -2.26 -3.57 -4.19
C TRP A 22 -2.06 -3.52 -2.67
N THR A 23 -3.11 -3.21 -1.91
CA THR A 23 -3.07 -3.16 -0.44
C THR A 23 -2.73 -4.51 0.18
N ALA A 24 -3.33 -5.59 -0.32
CA ALA A 24 -3.05 -6.94 0.14
C ALA A 24 -1.64 -7.41 -0.26
N ALA A 25 -1.18 -7.09 -1.47
CA ALA A 25 0.18 -7.38 -1.92
C ALA A 25 1.23 -6.69 -1.03
N ARG A 26 1.02 -5.41 -0.73
CA ARG A 26 1.87 -4.63 0.17
C ARG A 26 1.89 -5.20 1.59
N ASP A 27 0.71 -5.49 2.14
CA ASP A 27 0.58 -6.04 3.49
C ASP A 27 1.27 -7.42 3.57
N TYR A 28 1.17 -8.24 2.52
CA TYR A 28 1.91 -9.50 2.41
C TYR A 28 3.42 -9.27 2.42
N CYS A 29 3.94 -8.38 1.55
CA CYS A 29 5.37 -8.07 1.50
C CYS A 29 5.92 -7.54 2.83
N ARG A 30 5.14 -6.76 3.59
CA ARG A 30 5.56 -6.26 4.92
C ARG A 30 5.54 -7.32 6.03
N GLN A 31 4.73 -8.36 5.86
CA GLN A 31 4.66 -9.48 6.80
C GLN A 31 5.75 -10.53 6.54
N THR A 32 6.10 -10.75 5.28
CA THR A 32 7.04 -11.80 4.86
C THR A 32 8.44 -11.27 4.52
N HIS A 33 8.54 -10.00 4.14
CA HIS A 33 9.75 -9.32 3.66
C HIS A 33 9.82 -7.86 4.17
N MET A 34 10.19 -6.89 3.32
CA MET A 34 10.20 -5.45 3.66
C MET A 34 8.93 -4.73 3.17
N ASP A 35 8.76 -4.58 1.85
CA ASP A 35 7.64 -3.87 1.23
C ASP A 35 7.59 -4.21 -0.29
N LEU A 36 6.61 -3.67 -1.01
CA LEU A 36 6.62 -3.67 -2.48
C LEU A 36 7.85 -2.92 -3.03
N ILE A 37 8.34 -3.37 -4.19
CA ILE A 37 9.56 -2.83 -4.80
C ILE A 37 9.44 -1.35 -5.19
N SER A 38 10.44 -0.55 -4.82
CA SER A 38 10.62 0.81 -5.33
C SER A 38 11.51 0.80 -6.57
N LEU A 39 11.20 1.63 -7.57
CA LEU A 39 12.02 1.80 -8.78
C LEU A 39 12.68 3.19 -8.75
N ARG A 40 13.98 3.23 -8.47
CA ARG A 40 14.74 4.46 -8.21
C ARG A 40 15.63 4.87 -9.39
N ASN A 41 15.86 3.97 -10.33
CA ASN A 41 16.72 4.17 -11.49
C ASN A 41 16.38 3.15 -12.60
N ASP A 42 16.97 3.35 -13.77
CA ASP A 42 16.74 2.51 -14.96
C ASP A 42 17.20 1.06 -14.76
N ALA A 43 18.25 0.82 -13.96
CA ALA A 43 18.73 -0.53 -13.71
C ALA A 43 17.70 -1.37 -12.93
N GLU A 44 17.06 -0.78 -11.92
CA GLU A 44 15.95 -1.42 -11.19
C GLU A 44 14.73 -1.64 -12.08
N TYR A 45 14.42 -0.69 -12.96
CA TYR A 45 13.35 -0.85 -13.94
C TYR A 45 13.60 -2.03 -14.90
N GLN A 46 14.80 -2.11 -15.49
CA GLN A 46 15.15 -3.19 -16.41
C GLN A 46 15.15 -4.55 -15.71
N MET A 47 15.66 -4.62 -14.47
CA MET A 47 15.61 -5.84 -13.67
C MET A 47 14.17 -6.34 -13.46
N VAL A 48 13.23 -5.45 -13.13
CA VAL A 48 11.82 -5.83 -12.97
C VAL A 48 11.21 -6.29 -14.30
N GLN A 49 11.53 -5.64 -15.42
CA GLN A 49 11.06 -6.06 -16.74
C GLN A 49 11.53 -7.48 -17.10
N GLU A 50 12.80 -7.81 -16.85
CA GLU A 50 13.37 -9.14 -17.09
C GLU A 50 12.72 -10.21 -16.21
N ILE A 51 12.56 -9.91 -14.91
CA ILE A 51 11.97 -10.84 -13.93
C ILE A 51 10.51 -11.16 -14.24
N THR A 52 9.74 -10.13 -14.60
CA THR A 52 8.30 -10.24 -14.83
C THR A 52 7.96 -10.73 -16.22
N ASN A 53 8.95 -10.83 -17.12
CA ASN A 53 8.73 -11.14 -18.52
C ASN A 53 7.65 -10.24 -19.16
N GLY A 54 7.61 -8.97 -18.75
CA GLY A 54 6.63 -7.98 -19.21
C GLY A 54 5.23 -8.09 -18.59
N GLU A 55 5.02 -8.93 -17.58
CA GLU A 55 3.74 -8.97 -16.85
C GLU A 55 3.49 -7.71 -16.02
N ASN A 56 2.21 -7.35 -15.87
CA ASN A 56 1.81 -6.27 -14.99
C ASN A 56 2.03 -6.66 -13.52
N VAL A 57 2.89 -5.92 -12.82
CA VAL A 57 3.14 -6.09 -11.39
C VAL A 57 2.92 -4.80 -10.61
N TYR A 58 2.56 -4.93 -9.34
CA TYR A 58 2.49 -3.78 -8.43
C TYR A 58 3.89 -3.34 -7.99
N THR A 59 4.12 -2.03 -7.95
CA THR A 59 5.28 -1.41 -7.32
C THR A 59 4.86 -0.70 -6.04
N GLY A 60 5.83 -0.31 -5.23
CA GLY A 60 5.61 0.43 -3.99
C GLY A 60 5.17 1.88 -4.18
N LEU A 61 5.14 2.40 -5.42
CA LEU A 61 4.67 3.75 -5.68
C LEU A 61 3.14 3.79 -5.59
N PHE A 62 2.62 4.67 -4.73
CA PHE A 62 1.18 4.87 -4.56
C PHE A 62 0.86 6.33 -4.31
N ARG A 63 -0.38 6.72 -4.63
CA ARG A 63 -0.94 8.02 -4.29
C ARG A 63 -2.00 7.82 -3.22
N ASP A 64 -1.80 8.44 -2.06
CA ASP A 64 -2.80 8.53 -1.02
C ASP A 64 -3.09 10.01 -0.74
N PRO A 65 -4.30 10.51 -1.09
CA PRO A 65 -4.67 11.90 -0.89
C PRO A 65 -5.14 12.22 0.55
N TRP A 66 -5.27 11.21 1.42
CA TRP A 66 -5.84 11.36 2.74
C TRP A 66 -4.85 11.97 3.74
N VAL A 67 -5.34 12.97 4.47
CA VAL A 67 -4.60 13.69 5.52
C VAL A 67 -5.25 13.48 6.88
N TRP A 68 -4.44 13.41 7.93
CA TRP A 68 -4.96 13.38 9.29
C TRP A 68 -5.51 14.75 9.69
N SER A 69 -6.62 14.78 10.43
CA SER A 69 -7.23 16.03 10.89
C SER A 69 -6.35 16.84 11.84
N ASP A 70 -5.39 16.17 12.51
CA ASP A 70 -4.37 16.82 13.35
C ASP A 70 -3.12 17.26 12.56
N LEU A 71 -3.13 17.08 11.24
CA LEU A 71 -2.02 17.39 10.32
C LEU A 71 -0.74 16.61 10.59
N SER A 72 -0.80 15.50 11.33
CA SER A 72 0.36 14.64 11.55
C SER A 72 0.85 13.98 10.26
N ASP A 73 2.17 13.89 10.12
CA ASP A 73 2.83 13.22 9.00
C ASP A 73 2.99 11.72 9.31
N SER A 74 1.88 10.99 9.22
CA SER A 74 1.87 9.54 9.37
C SER A 74 1.48 8.88 8.07
N SER A 75 2.32 7.94 7.61
CA SER A 75 2.10 7.09 6.43
C SER A 75 1.35 5.80 6.75
N PHE A 76 0.98 5.56 8.01
CA PHE A 76 0.24 4.36 8.39
C PHE A 76 -1.16 4.37 7.78
N ARG A 77 -1.53 3.29 7.10
CA ARG A 77 -2.82 3.12 6.42
C ARG A 77 -3.31 1.69 6.60
N PHE A 78 -4.46 1.53 7.23
CA PHE A 78 -5.06 0.23 7.50
C PHE A 78 -6.39 0.01 6.75
N TRP A 79 -6.39 0.38 5.46
CA TRP A 79 -7.55 0.27 4.59
C TRP A 79 -8.06 -1.18 4.44
N ARG A 80 -9.38 -1.34 4.29
CA ARG A 80 -9.96 -2.63 3.87
C ARG A 80 -9.47 -3.01 2.46
N PRO A 81 -9.37 -4.31 2.12
CA PRO A 81 -8.79 -4.73 0.84
C PRO A 81 -9.50 -4.14 -0.38
N SER A 82 -10.82 -3.97 -0.32
CA SER A 82 -11.62 -3.42 -1.40
C SER A 82 -11.62 -1.89 -1.47
N GLN A 83 -10.83 -1.20 -0.63
CA GLN A 83 -10.85 0.26 -0.59
C GLN A 83 -10.12 0.84 -1.80
N LEU A 84 -10.83 1.71 -2.51
CA LEU A 84 -10.27 2.50 -3.59
C LEU A 84 -9.75 3.80 -2.97
N VAL A 85 -8.43 4.02 -3.03
CA VAL A 85 -7.75 5.15 -2.37
C VAL A 85 -7.50 6.29 -3.37
N TYR A 86 -8.47 6.57 -4.23
CA TYR A 86 -8.42 7.70 -5.16
C TYR A 86 -9.60 8.64 -4.88
N PHE A 87 -9.32 9.94 -4.81
CA PHE A 87 -10.28 10.94 -4.36
C PHE A 87 -11.33 11.23 -5.44
N VAL A 88 -12.61 11.27 -5.05
CA VAL A 88 -13.70 11.71 -5.94
C VAL A 88 -14.60 12.76 -5.29
N ASP A 89 -14.60 12.93 -3.96
CA ASP A 89 -15.50 13.90 -3.29
C ASP A 89 -14.98 14.34 -1.91
N SER A 90 -15.14 15.64 -1.62
CA SER A 90 -14.88 16.29 -0.33
C SER A 90 -15.80 15.85 0.82
N GLN A 91 -16.90 15.14 0.54
CA GLN A 91 -17.90 14.72 1.53
C GLN A 91 -17.64 13.33 2.16
N ILE A 92 -16.46 12.76 1.92
CA ILE A 92 -16.06 11.45 2.43
C ILE A 92 -15.02 11.60 3.55
N CYS A 93 -15.28 10.91 4.66
CA CYS A 93 -14.43 10.82 5.83
C CYS A 93 -14.02 9.35 6.07
N VAL A 94 -13.04 9.13 6.95
CA VAL A 94 -12.52 7.79 7.24
C VAL A 94 -12.95 7.33 8.61
N ALA A 95 -13.45 6.11 8.71
CA ALA A 95 -13.77 5.47 9.97
C ALA A 95 -13.15 4.07 10.07
N MET A 96 -12.87 3.65 11.31
CA MET A 96 -12.56 2.27 11.62
C MET A 96 -13.84 1.44 11.50
N LEU A 97 -13.84 0.39 10.67
CA LEU A 97 -15.03 -0.40 10.43
C LEU A 97 -15.15 -1.52 11.46
N LYS A 98 -16.39 -1.80 11.93
CA LYS A 98 -16.66 -2.98 12.76
C LYS A 98 -16.42 -4.29 11.99
N VAL A 99 -16.63 -4.26 10.67
CA VAL A 99 -16.30 -5.36 9.75
C VAL A 99 -14.83 -5.32 9.37
N ASP A 100 -14.33 -6.36 8.70
CA ASP A 100 -12.94 -6.43 8.23
C ASP A 100 -11.89 -6.23 9.35
N SER A 101 -12.23 -6.65 10.57
CA SER A 101 -11.33 -6.63 11.74
C SER A 101 -10.77 -5.24 12.07
N GLY A 102 -11.57 -4.18 11.98
CA GLY A 102 -11.11 -2.82 12.29
C GLY A 102 -10.37 -2.13 11.14
N LYS A 103 -10.37 -2.72 9.93
CA LYS A 103 -9.83 -2.02 8.76
C LYS A 103 -10.66 -0.77 8.44
N TRP A 104 -10.01 0.23 7.86
CA TRP A 104 -10.59 1.53 7.60
C TRP A 104 -11.40 1.52 6.30
N GLY A 105 -12.39 2.39 6.23
CA GLY A 105 -13.08 2.66 4.99
C GLY A 105 -13.84 3.98 5.00
N ASP A 106 -14.29 4.34 3.81
CA ASP A 106 -15.02 5.56 3.54
C ASP A 106 -16.39 5.57 4.20
N ARG A 107 -16.74 6.70 4.82
CA ARG A 107 -18.07 7.02 5.34
C ARG A 107 -18.45 8.44 4.97
N SER A 108 -19.74 8.72 4.88
CA SER A 108 -20.15 10.11 4.71
C SER A 108 -19.76 10.90 5.96
N CYS A 109 -19.16 12.08 5.77
CA CYS A 109 -18.77 12.95 6.89
C CYS A 109 -19.97 13.43 7.74
N THR A 110 -21.20 13.27 7.26
CA THR A 110 -22.43 13.66 7.97
C THR A 110 -23.02 12.54 8.82
N GLU A 111 -22.49 11.32 8.72
CA GLU A 111 -22.90 10.21 9.58
C GLU A 111 -22.44 10.43 11.03
N THR A 112 -23.26 10.04 12.00
CA THR A 112 -22.91 10.10 13.42
C THR A 112 -22.29 8.78 13.88
N HIS A 113 -21.10 8.83 14.48
CA HIS A 113 -20.38 7.67 15.01
C HIS A 113 -19.77 7.98 16.40
N PRO A 114 -19.55 6.96 17.25
CA PRO A 114 -18.69 7.12 18.43
C PRO A 114 -17.27 7.58 18.04
N PHE A 115 -16.61 8.35 18.90
CA PHE A 115 -15.30 8.94 18.60
C PHE A 115 -14.34 8.85 19.79
N LEU A 116 -13.04 9.01 19.49
CA LEU A 116 -11.95 9.08 20.47
C LEU A 116 -11.13 10.35 20.21
N CYS A 117 -10.63 10.96 21.27
CA CYS A 117 -9.76 12.13 21.19
C CYS A 117 -8.32 11.76 21.52
N LYS A 118 -7.36 12.41 20.84
CA LYS A 118 -5.94 12.37 21.22
C LYS A 118 -5.72 13.36 22.38
N CYS A 119 -5.09 12.92 23.47
CA CYS A 119 -4.67 13.84 24.53
C CYS A 119 -3.55 14.75 24.03
N ARG A 120 -3.50 15.98 24.53
CA ARG A 120 -2.36 16.88 24.31
C ARG A 120 -1.21 16.39 25.18
N GLU A 121 -0.03 16.22 24.58
CA GLU A 121 1.22 16.02 25.32
C GLU A 121 1.61 17.30 26.07
#